data_AF-A0A833ZE70-F1
#
_entry.id   AF-A0A833ZE70-F1
#
_cell.length_a   1.000
_cell.length_b   1.000
_cell.length_c   1.000
_cell.angle_alpha   90.00
_cell.angle_beta   90.00
_cell.angle_gamma   90.00
#
_symmetry.space_group_name_H-M   'P 1'
#
loop_
_entity.id
_entity.type
_entity.pdbx_description
1 polymer ?
#
loop_
_entity_poly.entity_id
_entity_poly.type
_entity_poly.pdbx_seq_one_letter_code
_entity_poly.pdbx_strand_id
1 'polypeptide(L)'
;MSLLGNRVKLMRPVTCIDQSGDNIIIQTLNHEVYECKYVISAIPPTLTAKIHFTPELPPERNQLVQRLPMGAIIKCMMYYKEAFWKKKDYCGCMIIQDEEAPISITLDDSKPDGSLPAIMGFILARKAVQLANLCKDERKRKICELYSKVLGSEEALQVRTLSFNTWQVVLCLL
;
A
#
# COMPACT_ATOMS: atom_id res chain seq x y z
N MET A 1 -17.28 -12.34 -7.72
CA MET A 1 -17.58 -13.11 -6.48
C MET A 1 -18.11 -14.53 -6.73
N SER A 2 -18.31 -14.99 -7.98
CA SER A 2 -18.92 -16.30 -8.28
C SER A 2 -18.04 -17.53 -7.98
N LEU A 3 -16.71 -17.42 -8.12
CA LEU A 3 -15.82 -18.60 -8.03
C LEU A 3 -15.74 -19.21 -6.61
N LEU A 4 -15.79 -18.38 -5.57
CA LEU A 4 -15.67 -18.82 -4.18
C LEU A 4 -16.96 -18.67 -3.36
N GLY A 5 -17.93 -17.87 -3.85
CA GLY A 5 -19.21 -17.67 -3.18
C GLY A 5 -19.05 -17.28 -1.70
N ASN A 6 -19.73 -18.01 -0.82
CA ASN A 6 -19.74 -17.79 0.63
C ASN A 6 -18.54 -18.40 1.38
N ARG A 7 -17.55 -18.98 0.68
CA ARG A 7 -16.32 -19.54 1.28
C ARG A 7 -15.36 -18.47 1.77
N VAL A 8 -15.45 -17.24 1.24
CA VAL A 8 -14.66 -16.10 1.73
C VAL A 8 -15.41 -15.42 2.87
N LYS A 9 -14.76 -15.36 4.04
CA LYS A 9 -15.31 -14.72 5.24
C LYS A 9 -14.57 -13.40 5.48
N LEU A 10 -15.17 -12.28 5.09
CA LEU A 10 -14.63 -10.93 5.33
C LEU A 10 -14.78 -10.53 6.79
N MET A 11 -13.95 -9.62 7.31
CA MET A 11 -14.00 -9.16 8.71
C MET A 11 -13.82 -10.30 9.73
N ARG A 12 -13.05 -11.34 9.37
CA ARG A 12 -12.64 -12.44 10.27
C ARG A 12 -11.12 -12.43 10.46
N PRO A 13 -10.55 -11.47 11.22
CA PRO A 13 -9.13 -11.52 11.55
C PRO A 13 -8.86 -12.77 12.38
N VAL A 14 -7.92 -13.62 11.92
CA VAL A 14 -7.47 -14.79 12.66
C VAL A 14 -6.61 -14.33 13.84
N THR A 15 -6.86 -14.88 15.02
CA THR A 15 -6.16 -14.54 16.27
C THR A 15 -5.45 -15.73 16.90
N CYS A 16 -5.93 -16.96 16.66
CA CYS A 16 -5.34 -18.19 17.19
C CYS A 16 -5.32 -19.31 16.14
N ILE A 17 -4.26 -20.11 16.15
CA ILE A 17 -4.11 -21.33 15.38
C ILE A 17 -3.62 -22.43 16.32
N ASP A 18 -4.45 -23.45 16.54
CA ASP A 18 -4.16 -24.61 17.39
C ASP A 18 -4.08 -25.88 16.55
N GLN A 19 -2.92 -26.53 16.59
CA GLN A 19 -2.54 -27.75 15.89
C GLN A 19 -2.22 -28.89 16.86
N SER A 20 -2.66 -28.80 18.13
CA SER A 20 -2.39 -29.82 19.15
C SER A 20 -3.25 -31.09 19.01
N GLY A 21 -4.37 -31.01 18.29
CA GLY A 21 -5.28 -32.13 18.03
C GLY A 21 -5.20 -32.69 16.60
N ASP A 22 -6.08 -33.64 16.29
CA ASP A 22 -6.15 -34.29 14.96
C ASP A 22 -6.56 -33.34 13.82
N ASN A 23 -7.31 -32.29 14.17
CA ASN A 23 -7.69 -31.22 13.28
C ASN A 23 -7.15 -29.89 13.80
N ILE A 24 -6.86 -28.99 12.86
CA ILE A 24 -6.40 -27.65 13.18
C ILE A 24 -7.60 -26.76 13.48
N ILE A 25 -7.56 -26.10 14.63
CA ILE A 25 -8.57 -25.16 15.09
C ILE A 25 -8.09 -23.73 14.84
N ILE A 26 -8.91 -22.94 14.17
CA ILE A 26 -8.67 -21.52 13.88
C ILE A 26 -9.72 -20.71 14.61
N GLN A 27 -9.27 -19.74 15.41
CA GLN A 27 -10.15 -18.79 16.07
C GLN A 27 -9.97 -17.40 15.46
N THR A 28 -11.08 -16.70 15.32
CA THR A 28 -11.13 -15.33 14.82
C THR A 28 -11.44 -14.34 15.94
N LEU A 29 -11.17 -13.06 15.69
CA LEU A 29 -11.42 -11.98 16.66
C LEU A 29 -12.90 -11.88 17.08
N ASN A 30 -13.83 -12.24 16.20
CA ASN A 30 -15.26 -12.28 16.49
C ASN A 30 -15.74 -13.61 17.10
N HIS A 31 -14.82 -14.41 17.65
CA HIS A 31 -15.08 -15.68 18.33
C HIS A 31 -15.69 -16.78 17.45
N GLU A 32 -15.58 -16.67 16.12
CA GLU A 32 -15.91 -17.79 15.24
C GLU A 32 -14.76 -18.81 15.26
N VAL A 33 -15.12 -20.09 15.21
CA VAL A 33 -14.17 -21.21 15.20
C VAL A 33 -14.31 -21.96 13.88
N TYR A 34 -13.18 -22.23 13.25
CA TYR A 34 -13.08 -23.01 12.02
C TYR A 34 -12.17 -24.21 12.26
N GLU A 35 -12.54 -25.35 11.70
CA GLU A 35 -11.81 -26.60 11.79
C GLU A 35 -11.35 -27.03 10.40
N CYS A 36 -10.10 -27.47 10.28
CA CYS A 36 -9.53 -27.85 9.00
C CYS A 36 -8.39 -28.88 9.13
N LYS A 37 -7.99 -29.46 7.99
CA LYS A 37 -6.85 -30.39 7.93
C LYS A 37 -5.52 -29.68 7.72
N TYR A 38 -5.52 -28.52 7.07
CA TYR A 38 -4.33 -27.74 6.73
C TYR A 38 -4.65 -26.25 6.74
N VAL A 39 -3.64 -25.43 7.03
CA VAL A 39 -3.72 -23.96 7.01
C VAL A 39 -2.66 -23.39 6.09
N ILE A 40 -3.04 -22.41 5.29
CA ILE A 40 -2.11 -21.60 4.49
C ILE A 40 -2.08 -20.21 5.10
N SER A 41 -0.93 -19.80 5.65
CA SER A 41 -0.73 -18.41 6.07
C SER A 41 -0.32 -17.56 4.86
N ALA A 42 -1.27 -16.77 4.36
CA ALA A 42 -1.08 -15.88 3.21
C ALA A 42 -1.02 -14.40 3.62
N ILE A 43 -0.48 -14.12 4.81
CA ILE A 43 -0.30 -12.76 5.34
C ILE A 43 1.19 -12.40 5.46
N PRO A 44 1.55 -11.10 5.48
CA PRO A 44 2.92 -10.68 5.75
C PRO A 44 3.49 -11.31 7.03
N PRO A 45 4.79 -11.65 7.09
CA PRO A 45 5.41 -12.27 8.27
C PRO A 45 5.18 -11.48 9.57
N THR A 46 5.25 -10.15 9.51
CA THR A 46 5.00 -9.26 10.66
C THR A 46 3.59 -9.38 11.24
N LEU A 47 2.59 -9.69 10.39
CA LEU A 47 1.23 -9.94 10.86
C LEU A 47 1.06 -11.35 11.42
N THR A 48 1.90 -12.30 11.02
CA THR A 48 1.93 -13.64 11.62
C THR A 48 2.32 -13.58 13.09
N ALA A 49 3.19 -12.64 13.49
CA ALA A 49 3.55 -12.42 14.89
C ALA A 49 2.37 -11.96 15.78
N LYS A 50 1.23 -11.57 15.19
CA LYS A 50 0.00 -11.20 15.92
C LYS A 50 -0.94 -12.39 16.18
N ILE A 51 -0.63 -13.56 15.66
CA ILE A 51 -1.43 -14.78 15.82
C ILE A 51 -0.80 -15.62 16.93
N HIS A 52 -1.61 -16.10 17.86
CA HIS A 52 -1.19 -17.06 18.88
C HIS A 52 -1.17 -18.47 18.28
N PHE A 53 -0.07 -19.20 18.46
CA PHE A 53 0.09 -20.56 17.96
C PHE A 53 0.18 -21.56 19.10
N THR A 54 -0.55 -22.66 18.98
CA THR A 54 -0.47 -23.82 19.88
C THR A 54 -0.21 -25.08 19.04
N PRO A 55 0.88 -25.85 19.25
CA PRO A 55 2.06 -25.44 20.00
C PRO A 55 2.72 -24.18 19.41
N GLU A 56 3.60 -23.55 20.18
CA GLU A 56 4.32 -22.36 19.74
C GLU A 56 5.10 -22.60 18.43
N LEU A 57 5.30 -21.52 17.66
CA LEU A 57 6.15 -21.60 16.47
C LEU A 57 7.59 -21.99 16.87
N PRO A 58 8.30 -22.77 16.03
CA PRO A 58 9.71 -23.04 16.23
C PRO A 58 10.51 -21.74 16.45
N PRO A 59 11.51 -21.72 17.36
CA PRO A 59 12.22 -20.51 17.74
C PRO A 59 12.77 -19.71 16.56
N GLU A 60 13.30 -20.38 15.53
CA GLU A 60 13.79 -19.74 14.30
C GLU A 60 12.69 -18.94 13.58
N ARG A 61 11.50 -19.53 13.44
CA ARG A 61 10.36 -18.87 12.82
C ARG A 61 9.82 -17.74 13.68
N ASN A 62 9.76 -17.94 15.00
CA ASN A 62 9.31 -16.90 15.94
C ASN A 62 10.22 -15.65 15.86
N GLN A 63 11.54 -15.85 15.80
CA GLN A 63 12.49 -14.76 15.62
C GLN A 63 12.38 -14.08 14.24
N LEU A 64 12.19 -14.86 13.18
CA LEU A 64 12.06 -14.33 11.81
C LEU A 64 10.87 -13.38 11.67
N VAL A 65 9.67 -13.78 12.14
CA VAL A 65 8.44 -12.99 11.97
C VAL A 65 8.50 -11.63 12.68
N GLN A 66 9.36 -11.48 13.68
CA GLN A 66 9.56 -10.24 14.43
C GLN A 66 10.63 -9.32 13.82
N ARG A 67 11.46 -9.81 12.89
CA ARG A 67 12.64 -9.09 12.36
C ARG A 67 12.54 -8.71 10.88
N LEU A 68 11.35 -8.84 10.29
CA LEU A 68 11.08 -8.49 8.90
C LEU A 68 10.18 -7.25 8.78
N PRO A 69 10.63 -6.05 9.16
CA PRO A 69 9.79 -4.85 9.11
C PRO A 69 9.31 -4.57 7.68
N MET A 70 8.11 -4.00 7.59
CA MET A 70 7.52 -3.59 6.31
C MET A 70 8.10 -2.25 5.87
N GLY A 71 8.29 -2.08 4.57
CA GLY A 71 8.62 -0.78 3.98
C GLY A 71 7.50 0.24 4.15
N ALA A 72 7.86 1.53 4.14
CA ALA A 72 6.91 2.64 4.20
C ALA A 72 6.77 3.32 2.84
N ILE A 73 5.53 3.48 2.38
CA ILE A 73 5.19 4.19 1.14
C ILE A 73 3.91 4.99 1.29
N ILE A 74 3.85 6.16 0.65
CA ILE A 74 2.57 6.83 0.39
C ILE A 74 2.40 6.85 -1.12
N LYS A 75 1.32 6.23 -1.60
CA LYS A 75 0.90 6.30 -3.00
C LYS A 75 -0.01 7.51 -3.18
N CYS A 76 0.36 8.39 -4.09
CA CYS A 76 -0.33 9.64 -4.36
C CYS A 76 -0.84 9.60 -5.80
N MET A 77 -2.11 9.93 -6.04
CA MET A 77 -2.68 10.02 -7.38
C MET A 77 -3.24 11.43 -7.60
N MET A 78 -2.57 12.19 -8.45
CA MET A 78 -2.92 13.58 -8.79
C MET A 78 -3.70 13.59 -10.11
N TYR A 79 -4.98 13.96 -10.07
CA TYR A 79 -5.84 13.99 -11.25
C TYR A 79 -5.94 15.39 -11.86
N TYR A 80 -5.86 15.44 -13.18
CA TYR A 80 -5.85 16.68 -13.97
C TYR A 80 -6.99 16.71 -14.97
N LYS A 81 -7.24 17.90 -15.55
CA LYS A 81 -8.22 18.04 -16.64
C LYS A 81 -7.75 17.32 -17.90
N GLU A 82 -6.47 17.43 -18.21
CA GLU A 82 -5.84 16.90 -19.41
C GLU A 82 -4.46 16.34 -19.05
N ALA A 83 -3.96 15.40 -19.86
CA ALA A 83 -2.61 14.87 -19.73
C ALA A 83 -1.60 15.89 -20.29
N PHE A 84 -1.50 17.06 -19.68
CA PHE A 84 -0.73 18.21 -20.19
C PHE A 84 0.76 17.89 -20.39
N TRP A 85 1.31 16.95 -19.60
CA TRP A 85 2.68 16.47 -19.76
C TRP A 85 2.92 15.85 -21.15
N LYS A 86 1.92 15.17 -21.74
CA LYS A 86 2.05 14.59 -23.09
C LYS A 86 2.19 15.64 -24.18
N LYS A 87 1.56 16.82 -24.02
CA LYS A 87 1.71 17.94 -24.96
C LYS A 87 3.12 18.52 -24.97
N LYS A 88 3.90 18.24 -23.91
CA LYS A 88 5.31 18.60 -23.77
C LYS A 88 6.26 17.45 -24.11
N ASP A 89 5.76 16.41 -24.76
CA ASP A 89 6.52 15.21 -25.12
C ASP A 89 7.04 14.40 -23.92
N TYR A 90 6.38 14.53 -22.76
CA TYR A 90 6.66 13.73 -21.58
C TYR A 90 5.68 12.57 -21.42
N CYS A 91 6.19 11.40 -21.03
CA CYS A 91 5.38 10.21 -20.77
C CYS A 91 4.78 10.15 -19.36
N GLY A 92 5.06 11.13 -18.48
CA GLY A 92 4.59 11.16 -17.08
C GLY A 92 5.44 10.36 -16.08
N CYS A 93 6.47 9.64 -16.56
CA CYS A 93 7.50 9.06 -15.72
C CYS A 93 8.55 10.12 -15.35
N MET A 94 8.74 10.36 -14.06
CA MET A 94 9.76 11.29 -13.55
C MET A 94 10.59 10.55 -12.50
N ILE A 95 11.92 10.61 -12.63
CA ILE A 95 12.85 10.18 -11.59
C ILE A 95 13.41 11.44 -10.96
N ILE A 96 13.08 11.65 -9.68
CA ILE A 96 13.36 12.90 -8.98
C ILE A 96 14.39 12.61 -7.89
N GLN A 97 15.64 12.97 -8.17
CA GLN A 97 16.78 12.82 -7.25
C GLN A 97 17.02 14.13 -6.49
N ASP A 98 16.13 14.44 -5.56
CA ASP A 98 16.22 15.61 -4.70
C ASP A 98 15.76 15.20 -3.29
N GLU A 99 16.59 15.43 -2.28
CA GLU A 99 16.30 15.04 -0.88
C GLU A 99 15.10 15.82 -0.33
N GLU A 100 14.90 17.06 -0.76
CA GLU A 100 13.79 17.93 -0.32
C GLU A 100 12.48 17.64 -1.06
N ALA A 101 12.55 16.97 -2.21
CA ALA A 101 11.36 16.63 -3.00
C ALA A 101 10.51 15.55 -2.30
N PRO A 102 9.19 15.75 -2.12
CA PRO A 102 8.33 14.74 -1.50
C PRO A 102 8.22 13.43 -2.29
N ILE A 103 8.30 13.49 -3.62
CA ILE A 103 8.14 12.33 -4.52
C ILE A 103 9.49 11.98 -5.13
N SER A 104 9.80 10.68 -5.18
CA SER A 104 11.04 10.17 -5.81
C SER A 104 10.82 9.63 -7.21
N ILE A 105 9.64 9.05 -7.47
CA ILE A 105 9.29 8.49 -8.78
C ILE A 105 7.81 8.68 -9.08
N THR A 106 7.50 8.95 -10.34
CA THR A 106 6.12 9.00 -10.85
C THR A 106 5.91 8.13 -12.06
N LEU A 107 4.65 7.84 -12.37
CA LEU A 107 4.18 7.26 -13.63
C LEU A 107 2.87 7.93 -14.04
N ASP A 108 2.58 7.91 -15.34
CA ASP A 108 1.26 8.22 -15.86
C ASP A 108 0.27 7.11 -15.43
N ASP A 109 -0.83 7.51 -14.79
CA ASP A 109 -1.94 6.64 -14.36
C ASP A 109 -3.26 7.03 -15.06
N SER A 110 -3.13 7.66 -16.23
CA SER A 110 -4.25 7.97 -17.12
C SER A 110 -4.93 6.69 -17.56
N LYS A 111 -6.26 6.70 -17.56
CA LYS A 111 -7.01 5.54 -18.05
C LYS A 111 -6.73 5.31 -19.55
N PRO A 112 -6.82 4.06 -20.03
CA PRO A 112 -6.54 3.75 -21.44
C PRO A 112 -7.41 4.53 -22.44
N ASP A 113 -8.62 4.93 -22.04
CA ASP A 113 -9.56 5.73 -22.82
C ASP A 113 -9.28 7.25 -22.76
N GLY A 114 -8.28 7.70 -21.98
CA GLY A 114 -7.92 9.10 -21.79
C GLY A 114 -8.84 9.91 -20.88
N SER A 115 -9.88 9.30 -20.29
CA SER A 115 -10.94 10.00 -19.54
C SER A 115 -10.48 10.62 -18.21
N LEU A 116 -9.50 9.99 -17.56
CA LEU A 116 -8.99 10.39 -16.25
C LEU A 116 -7.47 10.57 -16.27
N PRO A 117 -6.96 11.71 -16.77
CA PRO A 117 -5.53 12.01 -16.72
C PRO A 117 -5.03 12.08 -15.29
N ALA A 118 -4.01 11.28 -14.97
CA ALA A 118 -3.44 11.25 -13.63
C ALA A 118 -1.93 11.02 -13.64
N ILE A 119 -1.24 11.61 -12.68
CA ILE A 119 0.14 11.25 -12.33
C ILE A 119 0.11 10.54 -10.98
N MET A 120 0.55 9.29 -10.98
CA MET A 120 0.82 8.53 -9.76
C MET A 120 2.24 8.81 -9.30
N GLY A 121 2.43 9.08 -8.02
CA GLY A 121 3.74 9.27 -7.42
C GLY A 121 3.91 8.50 -6.12
N PHE A 122 5.15 8.13 -5.82
CA PHE A 122 5.51 7.48 -4.57
C PHE A 122 6.38 8.37 -3.68
N ILE A 123 5.91 8.56 -2.44
CA ILE A 123 6.74 9.02 -1.33
C ILE A 123 7.33 7.76 -0.69
N LEU A 124 8.66 7.63 -0.71
CA LEU A 124 9.35 6.39 -0.32
C LEU A 124 10.07 6.52 1.03
N ALA A 125 10.17 5.40 1.75
CA ALA A 125 11.06 5.20 2.89
C ALA A 125 10.94 6.31 3.96
N ARG A 126 12.05 6.95 4.33
CA ARG A 126 12.08 7.98 5.39
C ARG A 126 11.13 9.14 5.11
N LYS A 127 11.02 9.56 3.84
CA LYS A 127 10.10 10.62 3.42
C LYS A 127 8.65 10.24 3.69
N ALA A 128 8.29 8.97 3.50
CA ALA A 128 6.93 8.50 3.76
C ALA A 128 6.57 8.63 5.24
N VAL A 129 7.51 8.30 6.14
CA VAL A 129 7.32 8.45 7.59
C VAL A 129 7.20 9.91 7.98
N GLN A 130 8.09 10.77 7.48
CA GLN A 130 8.08 12.20 7.80
C GLN A 130 6.83 12.92 7.29
N LEU A 131 6.45 12.67 6.03
CA LEU A 131 5.33 13.33 5.36
C LEU A 131 3.97 12.73 5.76
N ALA A 132 3.93 11.57 6.43
CA ALA A 132 2.69 10.99 6.95
C ALA A 132 2.03 11.89 8.01
N ASN A 133 2.81 12.66 8.77
CA ASN A 133 2.33 13.56 9.82
C ASN A 133 1.72 14.85 9.26
N LEU A 134 1.95 15.16 7.98
CA LEU A 134 1.38 16.35 7.35
C LEU A 134 -0.08 16.11 6.97
N CYS A 135 -0.86 17.19 7.00
CA CYS A 135 -2.23 17.13 6.54
C CYS A 135 -2.29 16.84 5.03
N LYS A 136 -3.46 16.41 4.55
CA LYS A 136 -3.66 16.05 3.14
C LYS A 136 -3.33 17.22 2.20
N ASP A 137 -3.71 18.44 2.59
CA ASP A 137 -3.57 19.63 1.76
C ASP A 137 -2.12 20.12 1.69
N GLU A 138 -1.36 19.99 2.77
CA GLU A 138 0.09 20.29 2.78
C GLU A 138 0.86 19.34 1.86
N ARG A 139 0.57 18.04 1.93
CA ARG A 139 1.14 17.05 1.00
C ARG A 139 0.76 17.37 -0.43
N LYS A 140 -0.52 17.67 -0.69
CA LYS A 140 -1.01 18.06 -2.01
C LYS A 140 -0.20 19.24 -2.55
N ARG A 141 -0.11 20.32 -1.78
CA ARG A 141 0.58 21.55 -2.17
C ARG A 141 2.03 21.28 -2.54
N LYS A 142 2.78 20.58 -1.68
CA LYS A 142 4.19 20.22 -1.92
C LYS A 142 4.37 19.39 -3.20
N ILE A 143 3.45 18.45 -3.48
CA ILE A 143 3.51 17.61 -4.69
C ILE A 143 3.17 18.44 -5.94
N CYS A 144 2.16 19.30 -5.89
CA CYS A 144 1.81 20.21 -6.99
C CYS A 144 2.99 21.13 -7.36
N GLU A 145 3.62 21.74 -6.36
CA GLU A 145 4.79 22.62 -6.53
C GLU A 145 5.96 21.86 -7.16
N LEU A 146 6.22 20.64 -6.69
CA LEU A 146 7.25 19.77 -7.26
C LEU A 146 6.95 19.44 -8.73
N TYR A 147 5.73 19.01 -9.06
CA TYR A 147 5.37 18.63 -10.42
C TYR A 147 5.38 19.85 -11.36
N SER A 148 4.99 21.03 -10.87
CA SER A 148 5.08 22.27 -11.62
C SER A 148 6.53 22.59 -12.00
N LYS A 149 7.44 22.46 -11.03
CA LYS A 149 8.89 22.65 -11.24
C LYS A 149 9.47 21.63 -12.21
N VAL A 150 9.18 20.34 -12.04
CA VAL A 150 9.79 19.25 -12.85
C VAL A 150 9.24 19.23 -14.28
N LEU A 151 7.93 19.46 -14.48
CA LEU A 151 7.30 19.49 -15.80
C LEU A 151 7.37 20.89 -16.45
N GLY A 152 7.89 21.89 -15.73
CA GLY A 152 7.91 23.30 -16.12
C GLY A 152 6.53 23.84 -16.47
N SER A 153 5.47 23.42 -15.76
CA SER A 153 4.07 23.72 -16.13
C SER A 153 3.22 24.07 -14.92
N GLU A 154 2.63 25.27 -14.93
CA GLU A 154 1.68 25.70 -13.90
C GLU A 154 0.37 24.89 -13.91
N GLU A 155 0.05 24.18 -15.00
CA GLU A 155 -1.08 23.24 -15.05
C GLU A 155 -0.97 22.16 -13.97
N ALA A 156 0.25 21.83 -13.53
CA ALA A 156 0.49 20.90 -12.44
C ALA A 156 -0.05 21.39 -11.08
N LEU A 157 -0.28 22.70 -10.92
CA LEU A 157 -0.88 23.30 -9.73
C LEU A 157 -2.41 23.12 -9.70
N GLN A 158 -3.04 22.89 -10.86
CA GLN A 158 -4.49 22.85 -11.04
C GLN A 158 -5.07 21.43 -10.90
N VAL A 159 -4.82 20.81 -9.74
CA VAL A 159 -5.27 19.44 -9.46
C VAL A 159 -6.77 19.43 -9.16
N ARG A 160 -7.52 18.69 -9.99
CA ARG A 160 -8.98 18.53 -9.86
C ARG A 160 -9.36 17.65 -8.68
N THR A 161 -8.69 16.52 -8.53
CA THR A 161 -9.00 15.53 -7.50
C THR A 161 -7.71 14.84 -7.07
N LEU A 162 -7.70 14.38 -5.82
CA LEU A 162 -6.54 13.75 -5.22
C LEU A 162 -6.93 12.60 -4.32
N SER A 163 -6.27 11.47 -4.55
CA SER A 163 -6.32 10.30 -3.67
C SER A 163 -4.94 10.02 -3.10
N PHE A 164 -4.89 9.79 -1.78
CA PHE A 164 -3.69 9.30 -1.09
C PHE A 164 -4.02 7.98 -0.43
N ASN A 165 -3.19 6.98 -0.68
CA ASN A 165 -3.20 5.74 0.08
C ASN A 165 -1.87 5.63 0.81
N THR A 166 -1.92 5.77 2.13
CA THR A 166 -0.73 5.62 3.00
C THR A 166 -0.62 4.16 3.40
N TRP A 167 0.47 3.51 3.02
CA TRP A 167 0.75 2.13 3.39
C TRP A 167 2.05 2.09 4.20
N GLN A 168 1.92 1.85 5.49
CA GLN A 168 3.06 1.43 6.33
C GLN A 168 3.24 -0.09 6.34
N VAL A 169 2.37 -0.81 5.61
CA VAL A 169 2.36 -2.26 5.44
C VAL A 169 2.36 -2.52 3.94
N VAL A 170 3.54 -2.55 3.32
CA VAL A 170 3.67 -2.89 1.89
C VAL A 170 4.18 -4.31 1.75
N LEU A 171 3.29 -5.25 1.52
CA LEU A 171 3.61 -6.43 0.73
C LEU A 171 2.90 -6.23 -0.61
N CYS A 172 3.59 -5.60 -1.55
CA CYS A 172 3.19 -5.58 -2.96
C CYS A 172 4.39 -5.99 -3.78
N LEU A 173 4.71 -7.28 -3.71
CA LEU A 173 5.42 -8.02 -4.75
C LEU A 173 4.95 -9.48 -4.66
N LEU A 174 3.77 -9.76 -5.24
CA LEU A 174 3.46 -10.96 -6.02
C LEU A 174 2.42 -10.57 -7.06
#